data_AF-A0A2G6AQF0-F1
#
_entry.id   AF-A0A2G6AQF0-F1
#
_cell.length_a   1.000
_cell.length_b   1.000
_cell.length_c   1.000
_cell.angle_alpha   90.00
_cell.angle_beta   90.00
_cell.angle_gamma   90.00
#
_symmetry.space_group_name_H-M   'P 1'
#
loop_
_entity.id
_entity.type
_entity.pdbx_description
1 polymer ?
#
loop_
_entity_poly.entity_id
_entity_poly.type
_entity_poly.pdbx_seq_one_letter_code
_entity_poly.pdbx_strand_id
1 'polypeptide(L)'
;MNAVIGFASAAEQLQRYDAIRRKNAENAYERQTEFRELAQKTKDELVALLRGNPQPIEKSEDMQKDFHKLGAGQMKNISIPLGNNLDETIDLWRKVRKEAYSESPPTTADYQLASNASAKITQAELQLALHNRAKTIRDLMSSVDSTAATTRPNRMQQQYSHAFTLYQVQNQARMNQYDMDQPQLHISI
;
A
#
# COMPACT_ATOMS: atom_id res chain seq x y z
N MET A 1 -11.98 -41.18 -38.30
CA MET A 1 -11.78 -39.75 -38.56
C MET A 1 -12.43 -38.93 -37.45
N ASN A 2 -11.74 -38.55 -36.36
CA ASN A 2 -12.28 -37.64 -35.32
C ASN A 2 -11.23 -36.93 -34.44
N ALA A 3 -9.92 -37.14 -34.66
CA ALA A 3 -8.87 -36.54 -33.81
C ALA A 3 -8.45 -35.12 -34.23
N VAL A 4 -8.83 -34.65 -35.42
CA VAL A 4 -8.32 -33.40 -36.00
C VAL A 4 -9.10 -32.16 -35.53
N ILE A 5 -10.34 -32.34 -35.05
CA ILE A 5 -11.21 -31.21 -34.63
C ILE A 5 -10.88 -30.71 -33.21
N GLY A 6 -10.31 -31.57 -32.34
CA GLY A 6 -9.98 -31.21 -30.96
C GLY A 6 -8.76 -30.28 -30.81
N PHE A 7 -7.77 -30.39 -31.69
CA PHE A 7 -6.55 -29.57 -31.61
C PHE A 7 -6.76 -28.12 -32.02
N ALA A 8 -7.66 -27.86 -32.98
CA ALA A 8 -8.01 -26.49 -33.37
C ALA A 8 -8.76 -25.75 -32.24
N SER A 9 -9.67 -26.45 -31.54
CA SER A 9 -10.41 -25.89 -30.40
C SER A 9 -9.51 -25.56 -29.20
N ALA A 10 -8.51 -26.41 -28.91
CA ALA A 10 -7.54 -26.17 -27.84
C ALA A 10 -6.57 -25.02 -28.15
N ALA A 11 -6.12 -24.88 -29.41
CA ALA A 11 -5.27 -23.77 -29.84
C ALA A 11 -6.01 -22.43 -29.78
N GLU A 12 -7.29 -22.40 -30.14
CA GLU A 12 -8.13 -21.20 -30.06
C GLU A 12 -8.38 -20.76 -28.61
N GLN A 13 -8.54 -21.71 -27.69
CA GLN A 13 -8.68 -21.43 -26.25
C GLN A 13 -7.40 -20.86 -25.64
N LEU A 14 -6.22 -21.35 -26.04
CA LEU A 14 -4.92 -20.81 -25.62
C LEU A 14 -4.70 -19.38 -26.13
N GLN A 15 -5.03 -19.10 -27.40
CA GLN A 15 -4.95 -17.74 -27.96
C GLN A 15 -5.89 -16.76 -27.26
N ARG A 16 -7.11 -17.21 -26.92
CA ARG A 16 -8.06 -16.41 -26.11
C ARG A 16 -7.53 -16.12 -24.72
N TYR A 17 -6.91 -17.11 -24.07
CA TYR A 17 -6.31 -16.94 -22.75
C TYR A 17 -5.11 -15.97 -22.78
N ASP A 18 -4.23 -16.06 -23.78
CA ASP A 18 -3.11 -15.15 -23.95
C ASP A 18 -3.56 -13.73 -24.27
N ALA A 19 -4.62 -13.56 -25.06
CA ALA A 19 -5.22 -12.25 -25.32
C ALA A 19 -5.79 -11.61 -24.04
N ILE A 20 -6.48 -12.38 -23.20
CA ILE A 20 -6.98 -11.90 -21.90
C ILE A 20 -5.82 -11.54 -20.96
N ARG A 21 -4.77 -12.37 -20.92
CA ARG A 21 -3.58 -12.11 -20.11
C ARG A 21 -2.87 -10.82 -20.52
N ARG A 22 -2.71 -10.58 -21.83
CA ARG A 22 -2.13 -9.33 -22.36
C ARG A 22 -2.99 -8.12 -21.99
N LYS A 23 -4.29 -8.18 -22.26
CA LYS A 23 -5.22 -7.09 -21.92
C LYS A 23 -5.24 -6.76 -20.42
N ASN A 24 -5.17 -7.78 -19.56
CA ASN A 24 -5.11 -7.56 -18.12
C ASN A 24 -3.77 -6.94 -17.67
N ALA A 25 -2.66 -7.32 -18.30
CA ALA A 25 -1.37 -6.72 -18.04
C ALA A 25 -1.33 -5.26 -18.51
N GLU A 26 -1.84 -4.96 -19.70
CA GLU A 26 -1.95 -3.60 -20.25
C GLU A 26 -2.79 -2.71 -19.33
N ASN A 27 -3.99 -3.15 -18.93
CA ASN A 27 -4.83 -2.44 -17.98
C ASN A 27 -4.14 -2.20 -16.61
N ALA A 28 -3.30 -3.14 -16.16
CA ALA A 28 -2.57 -3.00 -14.91
C ALA A 28 -1.46 -1.95 -15.01
N TYR A 29 -0.73 -1.92 -16.13
CA TYR A 29 0.28 -0.90 -16.39
C TYR A 29 -0.34 0.49 -16.57
N GLU A 30 -1.46 0.59 -17.28
CA GLU A 30 -2.17 1.86 -17.49
C GLU A 30 -2.67 2.47 -16.16
N ARG A 31 -3.27 1.65 -15.29
CA ARG A 31 -3.65 2.11 -13.94
C ARG A 31 -2.45 2.54 -13.10
N GLN A 32 -1.32 1.86 -13.26
CA GLN A 32 -0.10 2.20 -12.54
C GLN A 32 0.49 3.53 -13.03
N THR A 33 0.44 3.79 -14.34
CA THR A 33 0.89 5.06 -14.92
C THR A 33 -0.03 6.20 -14.50
N GLU A 34 -1.35 6.03 -14.57
CA GLU A 34 -2.33 7.03 -14.11
C GLU A 34 -2.13 7.35 -12.63
N PHE A 35 -1.96 6.33 -11.78
CA PHE A 35 -1.71 6.55 -10.36
C PHE A 35 -0.39 7.28 -10.11
N ARG A 36 0.65 6.98 -10.89
CA ARG A 36 1.95 7.63 -10.75
C ARG A 36 1.91 9.08 -11.23
N GLU A 37 1.19 9.37 -12.31
CA GLU A 37 0.97 10.73 -12.81
C GLU A 37 0.16 11.56 -11.81
N LEU A 38 -0.94 11.01 -11.27
CA LEU A 38 -1.73 11.67 -10.22
C LEU A 38 -0.96 11.83 -8.90
N ALA A 39 -0.04 10.91 -8.59
CA ALA A 39 0.79 10.97 -7.39
C ALA A 39 2.04 11.85 -7.56
N GLN A 40 2.47 12.13 -8.79
CA GLN A 40 3.55 13.09 -9.09
C GLN A 40 3.03 14.52 -8.96
N LYS A 41 2.70 14.90 -7.73
CA LYS A 41 2.53 16.31 -7.37
C LYS A 41 3.84 17.03 -7.67
N THR A 42 3.75 18.13 -8.39
CA THR A 42 4.93 18.95 -8.70
C THR A 42 5.56 19.43 -7.39
N LYS A 43 6.87 19.70 -7.40
CA LYS A 43 7.58 20.19 -6.20
C LYS A 43 6.89 21.43 -5.62
N ASP A 44 6.27 22.25 -6.47
CA ASP A 44 5.57 23.47 -6.08
C ASP A 44 4.25 23.17 -5.34
N GLU A 45 3.49 22.15 -5.74
CA GLU A 45 2.29 21.71 -5.02
C GLU A 45 2.61 21.13 -3.63
N LEU A 46 3.70 20.36 -3.53
CA LEU A 46 4.16 19.83 -2.25
C LEU A 46 4.60 20.96 -1.31
N VAL A 47 5.30 21.97 -1.84
CA VAL A 47 5.68 23.17 -1.08
C VAL A 47 4.44 23.99 -0.68
N ALA A 48 3.42 24.08 -1.52
CA ALA A 48 2.16 24.76 -1.21
C ALA A 48 1.35 24.04 -0.10
N LEU A 49 1.28 22.70 -0.14
CA LEU A 49 0.66 21.87 0.89
C LEU A 49 1.40 21.98 2.23
N LEU A 50 2.73 22.04 2.20
CA LEU A 50 3.55 22.19 3.41
C LEU A 50 3.44 23.60 4.03
N ARG A 51 3.25 24.63 3.19
CA ARG A 51 3.06 26.02 3.63
C ARG A 51 1.62 26.35 4.05
N GLY A 52 0.67 25.43 3.85
CA GLY A 52 -0.71 25.58 4.32
C GLY A 52 -1.55 26.60 3.55
N ASN A 53 -1.25 26.86 2.27
CA ASN A 53 -2.07 27.73 1.42
C ASN A 53 -2.98 26.87 0.52
N PRO A 54 -4.26 26.64 0.88
CA PRO A 54 -5.23 26.10 -0.04
C PRO A 54 -5.67 27.20 -1.00
N GLN A 55 -5.08 27.27 -2.18
CA GLN A 55 -5.80 27.90 -3.30
C GLN A 55 -7.05 27.04 -3.58
N PRO A 56 -8.20 27.69 -3.88
CA PRO A 56 -9.47 27.00 -3.92
C PRO A 56 -9.46 26.05 -5.12
N ILE A 57 -9.53 24.76 -4.82
CA ILE A 57 -10.09 23.78 -5.76
C ILE A 57 -11.48 24.32 -6.08
N GLU A 58 -11.73 24.72 -7.32
CA GLU A 58 -13.08 24.94 -7.86
C GLU A 58 -13.82 23.60 -7.72
N LYS A 59 -14.39 23.40 -6.54
CA LYS A 59 -15.30 22.32 -6.25
C LYS A 59 -16.62 22.74 -6.86
N SER A 60 -16.96 22.02 -7.94
CA SER A 60 -18.32 21.79 -8.39
C SER A 60 -19.34 22.08 -7.28
N GLU A 61 -20.16 23.08 -7.55
CA GLU A 61 -21.36 23.40 -6.81
C GLU A 61 -22.21 22.14 -6.68
N ASP A 62 -22.29 21.59 -5.47
CA ASP A 62 -23.51 20.98 -4.97
C ASP A 62 -23.40 20.77 -3.46
N MET A 63 -24.41 21.26 -2.76
CA MET A 63 -24.67 21.13 -1.33
C MET A 63 -23.79 21.95 -0.38
N GLN A 64 -24.04 23.25 -0.35
CA GLN A 64 -24.08 23.98 0.91
C GLN A 64 -25.04 23.24 1.87
N LYS A 65 -24.49 22.45 2.80
CA LYS A 65 -25.15 22.21 4.07
C LYS A 65 -24.62 23.26 5.02
N ASP A 66 -25.50 24.19 5.38
CA ASP A 66 -25.27 25.19 6.41
C ASP A 66 -24.78 24.51 7.70
N PHE A 67 -23.48 24.53 7.93
CA PHE A 67 -22.91 24.22 9.23
C PHE A 67 -23.19 25.43 10.13
N HIS A 68 -24.33 25.42 10.80
CA HIS A 68 -24.53 26.25 11.98
C HIS A 68 -23.44 25.89 13.00
N LYS A 69 -22.43 26.75 13.12
CA LYS A 69 -21.51 26.78 14.26
C LYS A 69 -22.33 27.09 15.51
N LEU A 70 -22.85 26.04 16.14
CA LEU A 70 -23.50 26.13 17.45
C LEU A 70 -22.40 26.38 18.50
N GLY A 71 -22.66 27.37 19.36
CA GLY A 71 -21.67 27.96 20.27
C GLY A 71 -20.95 26.93 21.15
N ALA A 72 -19.68 27.23 21.43
CA ALA A 72 -18.75 26.45 22.25
C ALA A 72 -19.19 26.22 23.72
N GLY A 73 -20.45 26.52 24.08
CA GLY A 73 -21.01 26.41 25.42
C GLY A 73 -21.95 25.22 25.66
N GLN A 74 -22.19 24.35 24.67
CA GLN A 74 -23.08 23.18 24.81
C GLN A 74 -22.36 21.82 24.66
N MET A 75 -21.04 21.78 24.80
CA MET A 75 -20.37 20.50 25.00
C MET A 75 -20.73 20.01 26.40
N LYS A 76 -21.58 18.98 26.50
CA LYS A 76 -21.70 18.20 27.75
C LYS A 76 -20.25 17.82 28.12
N ASN A 77 -19.74 18.39 29.22
CA ASN A 77 -18.43 18.07 29.78
C ASN A 77 -18.49 16.64 30.33
N ILE A 78 -18.48 15.67 29.43
CA ILE A 78 -18.55 14.26 29.78
C ILE A 78 -17.13 13.87 30.11
N SER A 79 -16.93 13.47 31.37
CA SER A 79 -15.67 12.94 31.87
C SER A 79 -15.16 11.89 30.89
N ILE A 80 -14.04 12.20 30.24
CA ILE A 80 -13.38 11.38 29.21
C ILE A 80 -13.08 10.01 29.84
N PRO A 81 -13.74 8.92 29.41
CA PRO A 81 -13.42 7.61 29.95
C PRO A 81 -12.12 7.12 29.31
N LEU A 82 -11.04 7.18 30.08
CA LEU A 82 -9.74 6.60 29.73
C LEU A 82 -9.68 5.21 30.38
N GLY A 83 -9.55 4.17 29.56
CA GLY A 83 -9.30 2.82 30.05
C GLY A 83 -7.83 2.64 30.43
N ASN A 84 -7.51 1.54 31.13
CA ASN A 84 -6.11 1.23 31.46
C ASN A 84 -5.33 0.79 30.21
N ASN A 85 -6.04 0.27 29.21
CA ASN A 85 -5.51 -0.16 27.93
C ASN A 85 -6.22 0.55 26.75
N LEU A 86 -5.58 0.56 25.58
CA LEU A 86 -6.16 1.13 24.35
C LEU A 86 -7.45 0.40 23.93
N ASP A 87 -7.51 -0.92 24.10
CA ASP A 87 -8.70 -1.73 23.81
C ASP A 87 -9.87 -1.39 24.74
N GLU A 88 -9.60 -1.28 26.05
CA GLU A 88 -10.61 -0.86 27.03
C GLU A 88 -11.12 0.56 26.74
N THR A 89 -10.23 1.44 26.29
CA THR A 89 -10.58 2.80 25.89
C THR A 89 -11.53 2.78 24.69
N ILE A 90 -11.27 1.94 23.68
CA ILE A 90 -12.16 1.76 22.52
C ILE A 90 -13.54 1.27 22.97
N ASP A 91 -13.60 0.28 23.86
CA ASP A 91 -14.86 -0.26 24.35
C ASP A 91 -15.67 0.75 25.17
N LEU A 92 -15.01 1.57 25.98
CA LEU A 92 -15.64 2.66 26.71
C LEU A 92 -16.22 3.72 25.76
N TRP A 93 -15.46 4.14 24.75
CA TRP A 93 -15.97 5.10 23.76
C TRP A 93 -17.07 4.51 22.88
N ARG A 94 -17.06 3.20 22.61
CA ARG A 94 -18.18 2.52 21.94
C ARG A 94 -19.46 2.56 22.77
N LYS A 95 -19.35 2.40 24.09
CA LYS A 95 -20.48 2.56 25.03
C LYS A 95 -21.00 3.99 25.04
N VAL A 96 -20.13 4.99 25.16
CA VAL A 96 -20.50 6.42 25.11
C VAL A 96 -21.22 6.76 23.80
N ARG A 97 -20.71 6.28 22.66
CA ARG A 97 -21.37 6.49 21.36
C ARG A 97 -22.76 5.85 21.31
N LYS A 98 -22.92 4.63 21.86
CA LYS A 98 -24.21 3.94 21.90
C LYS A 98 -25.20 4.65 22.82
N GLU A 99 -24.73 5.16 23.94
CA GLU A 99 -25.53 5.94 24.90
C GLU A 99 -25.99 7.27 24.30
N ALA A 100 -25.12 7.97 23.56
CA ALA A 100 -25.48 9.20 22.85
C ALA A 100 -26.66 9.00 21.87
N TYR A 101 -26.76 7.84 21.24
CA TYR A 101 -27.86 7.53 20.31
C TYR A 101 -29.08 6.86 20.98
N SER A 102 -29.02 6.61 22.29
CA SER A 102 -30.08 5.88 23.00
C SER A 102 -31.30 6.74 23.32
N GLU A 103 -31.11 8.05 23.51
CA GLU A 103 -32.21 9.00 23.70
C GLU A 103 -32.79 9.40 22.33
N SER A 104 -34.10 9.20 22.15
CA SER A 104 -34.83 9.59 20.94
C SER A 104 -35.80 10.73 21.25
N PRO A 105 -35.77 11.86 20.52
CA PRO A 105 -34.83 12.20 19.45
C PRO A 105 -33.45 12.63 20.00
N PRO A 106 -32.32 12.23 19.37
CA PRO A 106 -30.99 12.61 19.86
C PRO A 106 -30.77 14.11 19.72
N THR A 107 -30.20 14.75 20.74
CA THR A 107 -29.90 16.18 20.72
C THR A 107 -28.67 16.45 19.85
N THR A 108 -28.54 17.67 19.32
CA THR A 108 -27.31 18.10 18.61
C THR A 108 -26.03 17.88 19.43
N ALA A 109 -26.11 18.04 20.75
CA ALA A 109 -25.01 17.75 21.68
C ALA A 109 -24.65 16.25 21.70
N ASP A 110 -25.63 15.36 21.56
CA ASP A 110 -25.40 13.90 21.56
C ASP A 110 -24.77 13.45 20.23
N TYR A 111 -25.12 14.09 19.11
CA TYR A 111 -24.41 13.90 17.84
C TYR A 111 -22.95 14.37 17.91
N GLN A 112 -22.68 15.50 18.56
CA GLN A 112 -21.30 15.97 18.76
C GLN A 112 -20.51 15.01 19.65
N LEU A 113 -21.13 14.50 20.72
CA LEU A 113 -20.54 13.48 21.58
C LEU A 113 -20.21 12.21 20.81
N ALA A 114 -21.15 11.70 20.01
CA ALA A 114 -20.95 10.51 19.19
C ALA A 114 -19.85 10.70 18.13
N SER A 115 -19.75 11.90 17.54
CA SER A 115 -18.68 12.28 16.62
C SER A 115 -17.31 12.27 17.30
N ASN A 116 -17.22 12.92 18.47
CA ASN A 116 -16.00 12.93 19.28
C ASN A 116 -15.58 11.53 19.72
N ALA A 117 -16.54 10.70 20.17
CA ALA A 117 -16.30 9.31 20.52
C ALA A 117 -15.77 8.51 19.33
N SER A 118 -16.35 8.71 18.13
CA SER A 118 -15.90 8.05 16.90
C SER A 118 -14.48 8.46 16.52
N ALA A 119 -14.13 9.75 16.63
CA ALA A 119 -12.78 10.23 16.37
C ALA A 119 -11.74 9.63 17.36
N LYS A 120 -12.14 9.40 18.62
CA LYS A 120 -11.28 8.76 19.62
C LYS A 120 -11.11 7.27 19.40
N ILE A 121 -12.16 6.57 18.97
CA ILE A 121 -12.09 5.17 18.58
C ILE A 121 -11.09 4.99 17.42
N THR A 122 -11.21 5.80 16.36
CA THR A 122 -10.30 5.68 15.20
C THR A 122 -8.86 6.02 15.56
N GLN A 123 -8.64 7.00 16.43
CA GLN A 123 -7.31 7.34 16.95
C GLN A 123 -6.67 6.14 17.70
N ALA A 124 -7.42 5.50 18.60
CA ALA A 124 -6.92 4.36 19.36
C ALA A 124 -6.69 3.11 18.49
N GLU A 125 -7.61 2.82 17.56
CA GLU A 125 -7.47 1.72 16.59
C GLU A 125 -6.23 1.91 15.70
N LEU A 126 -5.95 3.14 15.26
CA LEU A 126 -4.73 3.46 14.52
C LEU A 126 -3.47 3.21 15.36
N GLN A 127 -3.47 3.63 16.62
CA GLN A 127 -2.32 3.43 17.50
C GLN A 127 -2.04 1.94 17.72
N LEU A 128 -3.08 1.12 17.89
CA LEU A 128 -2.96 -0.34 17.96
C LEU A 128 -2.42 -0.93 16.66
N ALA A 129 -2.93 -0.51 15.50
CA ALA A 129 -2.45 -0.98 14.21
C ALA A 129 -0.97 -0.65 13.99
N LEU A 130 -0.53 0.56 14.34
CA LEU A 130 0.87 0.97 14.27
C LEU A 130 1.75 0.18 15.22
N HIS A 131 1.30 -0.05 16.46
CA HIS A 131 2.03 -0.86 17.43
C HIS A 131 2.18 -2.32 16.94
N ASN A 132 1.11 -2.91 16.42
CA ASN A 132 1.14 -4.26 15.87
C ASN A 132 2.09 -4.36 14.67
N ARG A 133 2.08 -3.36 13.78
CA ARG A 133 3.01 -3.29 12.65
C ARG A 133 4.46 -3.13 13.12
N ALA A 134 4.72 -2.32 14.14
CA ALA A 134 6.06 -2.18 14.70
C ALA A 134 6.55 -3.49 15.33
N LYS A 135 5.65 -4.22 16.02
CA LYS A 135 5.94 -5.54 16.58
C LYS A 135 6.29 -6.55 15.49
N THR A 136 5.49 -6.65 14.42
CA THR A 136 5.80 -7.59 13.32
C THR A 136 7.10 -7.25 12.61
N ILE A 137 7.41 -5.96 12.40
CA ILE A 137 8.71 -5.54 11.85
C ILE A 137 9.85 -5.95 12.78
N ARG A 138 9.71 -5.73 14.10
CA ARG A 138 10.72 -6.14 15.08
C ARG A 138 10.94 -7.66 15.07
N ASP A 139 9.86 -8.44 15.05
CA ASP A 139 9.94 -9.90 15.02
C ASP A 139 10.63 -10.39 13.73
N LEU A 140 10.31 -9.76 12.57
CA LEU A 140 11.00 -10.02 11.30
C LEU A 140 12.48 -9.67 11.37
N MET A 141 12.85 -8.49 11.90
CA MET A 141 14.26 -8.10 12.03
C MET A 141 15.02 -9.05 12.95
N SER A 142 14.43 -9.47 14.07
CA SER A 142 15.06 -10.42 15.00
C SER A 142 15.28 -11.82 14.39
N SER A 143 14.38 -12.27 13.51
CA SER A 143 14.53 -13.54 12.78
C SER A 143 15.53 -13.46 11.62
N VAL A 144 15.66 -12.29 10.98
CA VAL A 144 16.70 -12.01 9.97
C VAL A 144 18.10 -11.97 10.60
N ASP A 145 18.26 -11.35 11.77
CA ASP A 145 19.56 -11.35 12.47
C ASP A 145 19.99 -12.75 12.89
N SER A 146 19.03 -13.63 13.21
CA SER A 146 19.27 -15.04 13.54
C SER A 146 19.68 -15.89 12.33
N THR A 147 19.21 -15.54 11.12
CA THR A 147 19.52 -16.27 9.87
C THR A 147 20.74 -15.70 9.14
N ALA A 148 21.05 -14.41 9.30
CA ALA A 148 22.25 -13.77 8.77
C ALA A 148 23.56 -14.28 9.41
N ALA A 149 23.49 -14.84 10.63
CA ALA A 149 24.63 -15.50 11.28
C ALA A 149 24.98 -16.87 10.65
N THR A 150 24.06 -17.49 9.90
CA THR A 150 24.26 -18.87 9.37
C THR A 150 24.43 -18.91 7.84
N THR A 151 24.05 -17.85 7.11
CA THR A 151 24.03 -17.90 5.64
C THR A 151 24.49 -16.58 5.01
N ARG A 152 25.72 -16.14 5.28
CA ARG A 152 26.40 -15.23 4.34
C ARG A 152 26.88 -16.06 3.15
N PRO A 153 26.31 -15.93 1.94
CA PRO A 153 26.92 -16.54 0.77
C PRO A 153 28.30 -15.94 0.63
N ASN A 154 29.30 -16.82 0.68
CA ASN A 154 30.70 -16.45 0.62
C ASN A 154 30.90 -15.61 -0.65
N ARG A 155 31.55 -14.44 -0.57
CA ARG A 155 31.69 -13.51 -1.70
C ARG A 155 32.22 -14.20 -2.98
N MET A 156 33.03 -15.24 -2.78
CA MET A 156 33.47 -16.14 -3.84
C MET A 156 32.34 -16.90 -4.55
N GLN A 157 31.35 -17.41 -3.83
CA GLN A 157 30.25 -18.18 -4.42
C GLN A 157 29.40 -17.34 -5.38
N GLN A 158 29.19 -16.05 -5.06
CA GLN A 158 28.54 -15.10 -5.97
C GLN A 158 29.40 -14.79 -7.20
N GLN A 159 30.72 -14.65 -7.04
CA GLN A 159 31.65 -14.46 -8.17
C GLN A 159 31.67 -15.68 -9.10
N TYR A 160 31.69 -16.89 -8.54
CA TYR A 160 31.65 -18.12 -9.35
C TYR A 160 30.30 -18.28 -10.05
N SER A 161 29.18 -18.04 -9.39
CA SER A 161 27.86 -18.13 -10.06
C SER A 161 27.75 -17.14 -11.22
N HIS A 162 28.31 -15.94 -11.08
CA HIS A 162 28.34 -14.96 -12.15
C HIS A 162 29.27 -15.37 -13.31
N ALA A 163 30.40 -16.01 -13.02
CA ALA A 163 31.29 -16.52 -14.06
C ALA A 163 30.62 -17.65 -14.88
N PHE A 164 29.89 -18.55 -14.21
CA PHE A 164 29.17 -19.64 -14.87
C PHE A 164 28.06 -19.14 -15.80
N THR A 165 27.28 -18.14 -15.38
CA THR A 165 26.23 -17.57 -16.22
C THR A 165 26.80 -16.87 -17.45
N LEU A 166 27.90 -16.13 -17.30
CA LEU A 166 28.58 -15.48 -18.44
C LEU A 166 29.08 -16.52 -19.46
N TYR A 167 29.70 -17.60 -18.98
CA TYR A 167 30.19 -18.67 -19.85
C TYR A 167 29.04 -19.41 -20.58
N GLN A 168 27.91 -19.60 -19.91
CA GLN A 168 26.72 -20.19 -20.51
C GLN A 168 26.16 -19.31 -21.64
N VAL A 169 26.06 -18.00 -21.41
CA VAL A 169 25.63 -17.03 -22.43
C VAL A 169 26.60 -17.02 -23.61
N GLN A 170 27.90 -17.07 -23.36
CA GLN A 170 28.92 -17.13 -24.42
C GLN A 170 28.80 -18.41 -25.26
N ASN A 171 28.61 -19.57 -24.62
CA ASN A 171 28.41 -20.83 -25.34
C ASN A 171 27.12 -20.82 -26.18
N GLN A 172 26.04 -20.26 -25.65
CA GLN A 172 24.78 -20.13 -26.37
C GLN A 172 24.90 -19.17 -27.55
N ALA A 173 25.61 -18.06 -27.39
CA ALA A 173 25.89 -17.13 -28.48
C ALA A 173 26.73 -17.77 -29.59
N ARG A 174 27.75 -18.57 -29.22
CA ARG A 174 28.57 -19.35 -30.16
C ARG A 174 27.76 -20.39 -30.93
N MET A 175 26.83 -21.09 -30.26
CA MET A 175 25.93 -22.04 -30.93
C MET A 175 25.00 -21.37 -31.95
N ASN A 176 24.61 -20.13 -31.67
CA ASN A 176 23.75 -19.35 -32.55
C ASN A 176 24.51 -18.56 -33.62
N GLN A 177 25.82 -18.83 -33.80
CA GLN A 177 26.69 -18.19 -34.80
C GLN A 177 26.78 -16.66 -34.68
N TYR A 178 26.57 -16.10 -33.49
CA TYR A 178 26.81 -14.68 -33.27
C TYR A 178 28.32 -14.40 -33.17
N ASP A 179 28.81 -13.42 -33.92
CA ASP A 179 30.14 -12.87 -33.72
C ASP A 179 30.20 -12.17 -32.37
N MET A 180 31.04 -12.69 -31.47
CA MET A 180 31.22 -12.16 -30.13
C MET A 180 32.57 -11.44 -30.08
N ASP A 181 32.55 -10.12 -29.94
CA ASP A 181 33.75 -9.34 -29.62
C ASP A 181 34.31 -9.86 -28.29
N GLN A 182 35.55 -10.36 -28.31
CA GLN A 182 36.20 -10.85 -27.10
C GLN A 182 36.43 -9.68 -26.15
N PRO A 183 36.05 -9.81 -24.85
CA PRO A 183 36.34 -8.77 -23.88
C PRO A 183 37.86 -8.65 -23.72
N GLN A 184 38.41 -7.47 -24.04
CA GLN A 184 39.81 -7.16 -23.79
C GLN A 184 40.03 -7.11 -22.27
N LEU A 185 40.67 -8.16 -21.75
CA LEU A 185 41.14 -8.16 -20.36
C LEU A 185 42.40 -7.29 -20.31
N HIS A 186 42.24 -6.03 -19.90
CA HIS A 186 43.37 -5.20 -19.50
C HIS A 186 43.95 -5.76 -18.20
N ILE A 187 44.94 -6.64 -18.33
CA ILE A 187 45.75 -7.10 -17.20
C ILE A 187 46.93 -6.12 -17.13
N SER A 188 46.82 -5.12 -16.24
CA SER A 188 47.97 -4.29 -15.86
C SER A 188 48.90 -5.13 -14.98
N ILE A 189 50.14 -5.32 -15.43
CA ILE A 189 51.25 -5.91 -14.67
C ILE A 189 51.89 -4.82 -13.81
#